data_AF-A0A1F9NAS2-F1
#
_entry.id   AF-A0A1F9NAS2-F1
#
_cell.length_a   1.000
_cell.length_b   1.000
_cell.length_c   1.000
_cell.angle_alpha   90.00
_cell.angle_beta   90.00
_cell.angle_gamma   90.00
#
_symmetry.space_group_name_H-M   'P 1'
#
loop_
_entity.id
_entity.type
_entity.pdbx_description
1 polymer ?
#
loop_
_entity_poly.entity_id
_entity_poly.type
_entity_poly.pdbx_seq_one_letter_code
_entity_poly.pdbx_strand_id
1 'polypeptide(L)'
;MKKILSVLAVGGFVFAAGCGNDNAEACKSYVDKVQDCGGTYASTYNDGWCDAFDESDCDVADYFNCLEDALGSCTNGDFSGVDNTALAACAAKATCD
;
A
#
# COMPACT_ATOMS: atom_id res chain seq x y z
N MET A 1 -31.54 6.92 -21.40
CA MET A 1 -30.26 7.41 -20.87
C MET A 1 -29.75 6.37 -19.88
N LYS A 2 -28.86 5.49 -20.32
CA LYS A 2 -28.44 4.30 -19.57
C LYS A 2 -27.01 3.96 -19.97
N LYS A 3 -26.06 4.29 -19.10
CA LYS A 3 -24.67 3.82 -19.09
C LYS A 3 -24.25 3.89 -17.61
N ILE A 4 -24.70 2.95 -16.77
CA ILE A 4 -23.87 1.83 -16.28
C ILE A 4 -22.42 2.26 -16.10
N LEU A 5 -22.12 2.95 -14.99
CA LEU A 5 -20.78 2.96 -14.40
C LEU A 5 -20.69 1.72 -13.50
N SER A 6 -20.25 0.63 -14.10
CA SER A 6 -19.76 -0.57 -13.41
C SER A 6 -18.75 -1.18 -14.36
N VAL A 7 -17.68 -1.77 -13.80
CA VAL A 7 -16.44 -2.26 -14.42
C VAL A 7 -15.28 -1.31 -14.06
N LEU A 8 -14.62 -1.56 -12.94
CA LEU A 8 -13.44 -2.45 -12.82
C LEU A 8 -12.22 -1.83 -13.50
N ALA A 9 -11.37 -1.22 -12.67
CA ALA A 9 -9.93 -1.16 -12.87
C ALA A 9 -9.24 -0.98 -11.49
N VAL A 10 -9.53 -1.88 -10.55
CA VAL A 10 -8.51 -2.27 -9.56
C VAL A 10 -7.58 -3.19 -10.35
N GLY A 11 -6.59 -2.59 -11.01
CA GLY A 11 -5.83 -3.25 -12.07
C GLY A 11 -5.17 -2.24 -13.00
N GLY A 12 -4.52 -1.22 -12.44
CA GLY A 12 -3.63 -0.35 -13.18
C GLY A 12 -2.26 -1.00 -13.31
N PHE A 13 -2.07 -1.92 -14.26
CA PHE A 13 -0.75 -2.19 -14.80
C PHE A 13 -0.52 -1.20 -15.95
N VAL A 14 0.19 -0.11 -15.68
CA VAL A 14 0.49 0.96 -16.64
C VAL A 14 1.96 1.36 -16.50
N PHE A 15 2.81 0.74 -17.33
CA PHE A 15 4.13 1.18 -17.79
C PHE A 15 5.29 1.30 -16.78
N ALA A 16 6.24 0.37 -16.92
CA ALA A 16 7.62 0.49 -16.47
C ALA A 16 8.25 1.83 -16.91
N ALA A 17 8.31 2.79 -16.00
CA ALA A 17 9.17 3.98 -16.06
C ALA A 17 9.29 4.60 -14.65
N GLY A 18 10.05 3.95 -13.79
CA GLY A 18 10.46 4.50 -12.48
C GLY A 18 9.83 3.78 -11.31
N CYS A 19 10.45 2.66 -10.90
CA CYS A 19 10.04 1.91 -9.70
C CYS A 19 9.89 2.85 -8.48
N GLY A 20 10.77 3.85 -8.35
CA GLY A 20 10.73 4.83 -7.26
C GLY A 20 9.40 5.58 -7.09
N ASN A 21 8.81 6.09 -8.19
CA ASN A 21 7.55 6.84 -8.09
C ASN A 21 6.37 5.91 -7.75
N ASP A 22 6.34 4.69 -8.31
CA ASP A 22 5.33 3.68 -7.99
C ASP A 22 5.45 3.20 -6.53
N ASN A 23 6.67 3.09 -6.01
CA ASN A 23 6.94 2.73 -4.61
C ASN A 23 6.42 3.79 -3.64
N ALA A 24 6.72 5.06 -3.90
CA ALA A 24 6.31 6.16 -3.05
C ALA A 24 4.78 6.31 -3.05
N GLU A 25 4.13 6.09 -4.19
CA GLU A 25 2.66 6.13 -4.31
C GLU A 25 2.00 4.97 -3.56
N ALA A 26 2.51 3.75 -3.70
CA ALA A 26 2.00 2.58 -2.97
C ALA A 26 2.22 2.70 -1.46
N CYS A 27 3.37 3.24 -1.04
CA CYS A 27 3.63 3.58 0.35
C CYS A 27 2.63 4.62 0.87
N LYS A 28 2.37 5.71 0.12
CA LYS A 28 1.40 6.74 0.50
C LYS A 28 0.00 6.16 0.68
N SER A 29 -0.45 5.28 -0.22
CA SER A 29 -1.74 4.57 -0.07
C SER A 29 -1.81 3.77 1.23
N TYR A 30 -0.74 3.03 1.55
CA TYR A 30 -0.64 2.30 2.81
C TYR A 30 -0.67 3.21 4.04
N VAL A 31 0.12 4.29 4.04
CA VAL A 31 0.16 5.26 5.14
C VAL A 31 -1.19 5.94 5.32
N ASP A 32 -1.82 6.38 4.24
CA ASP A 32 -3.16 6.99 4.25
C ASP A 32 -4.19 6.04 4.87
N LYS A 33 -4.17 4.75 4.51
CA LYS A 33 -5.08 3.76 5.09
C LYS A 33 -4.87 3.58 6.60
N VAL A 34 -3.60 3.56 7.04
CA VAL A 34 -3.25 3.45 8.45
C VAL A 34 -3.64 4.71 9.22
N GLN A 35 -3.46 5.88 8.61
CA GLN A 35 -3.84 7.17 9.21
C GLN A 35 -5.37 7.37 9.25
N ASP A 36 -6.08 7.02 8.18
CA ASP A 36 -7.55 7.08 8.09
C ASP A 36 -8.21 6.14 9.10
N CYS A 37 -7.60 4.96 9.30
CA CYS A 37 -8.00 4.07 10.38
C CYS A 37 -7.86 4.76 11.75
N GLY A 38 -6.74 5.46 11.97
CA GLY A 38 -6.44 6.13 13.23
C GLY A 38 -5.84 5.20 14.29
N GLY A 39 -5.80 5.67 15.55
CA GLY A 39 -5.25 4.91 16.66
C GLY A 39 -3.71 4.94 16.74
N THR A 40 -3.12 3.92 17.39
CA THR A 40 -1.68 3.85 17.70
C THR A 40 -0.80 3.72 16.47
N TYR A 41 -1.35 3.22 15.36
CA TYR A 41 -0.61 3.00 14.12
C TYR A 41 -0.38 4.31 13.36
N ALA A 42 -1.32 5.25 13.42
CA ALA A 42 -1.25 6.54 12.74
C ALA A 42 -0.07 7.42 13.18
N SER A 43 0.40 7.30 14.43
CA SER A 43 1.56 8.06 14.90
C SER A 43 2.91 7.51 14.42
N THR A 44 2.92 6.28 13.92
CA THR A 44 4.16 5.57 13.53
C THR A 44 4.51 5.82 12.07
N TYR A 45 3.52 6.09 11.23
CA TYR A 45 3.67 6.28 9.79
C TYR A 45 3.29 7.70 9.39
N ASN A 46 4.28 8.50 9.02
CA ASN A 46 4.14 9.88 8.51
C ASN A 46 4.39 9.87 7.00
N ASP A 47 3.78 10.79 6.25
CA ASP A 47 4.06 11.06 4.83
C ASP A 47 5.54 11.02 4.45
N GLY A 48 6.43 11.59 5.29
CA GLY A 48 7.87 11.63 5.04
C GLY A 48 8.58 10.27 5.12
N TRP A 49 7.88 9.21 5.51
CA TRP A 49 8.42 7.84 5.45
C TRP A 49 8.50 7.33 4.01
N CYS A 50 7.58 7.76 3.15
CA CYS A 50 7.48 7.29 1.78
C CYS A 50 8.52 7.91 0.84
N ASP A 51 9.06 9.09 1.19
CA ASP A 51 10.14 9.76 0.45
C ASP A 51 11.41 8.88 0.38
N ALA A 52 11.61 7.97 1.34
CA ALA A 52 12.74 7.05 1.33
C ALA A 52 12.68 6.02 0.18
N PHE A 53 11.52 5.85 -0.45
CA PHE A 53 11.31 4.90 -1.53
C PHE A 53 11.25 5.54 -2.93
N ASP A 54 11.16 6.87 -2.99
CA ASP A 54 11.14 7.65 -4.24
C ASP A 54 12.44 7.48 -5.04
N GLU A 55 13.57 7.29 -4.34
CA GLU A 55 14.89 7.07 -4.94
C GLU A 55 15.36 5.59 -4.83
N SER A 56 14.46 4.66 -4.51
CA SER A 56 14.86 3.26 -4.35
C SER A 56 15.04 2.58 -5.70
N ASP A 57 16.18 1.90 -5.87
CA ASP A 57 16.43 0.97 -6.99
C ASP A 57 15.60 -0.33 -6.87
N CYS A 58 15.00 -0.58 -5.70
CA CYS A 58 14.14 -1.73 -5.47
C CYS A 58 12.68 -1.39 -5.80
N ASP A 59 11.99 -2.28 -6.51
CA ASP A 59 10.53 -2.28 -6.57
C ASP A 59 9.96 -2.87 -5.27
N VAL A 60 9.30 -2.00 -4.51
CA VAL A 60 8.62 -2.32 -3.25
C VAL A 60 7.13 -1.95 -3.29
N ALA A 61 6.61 -1.57 -4.47
CA ALA A 61 5.20 -1.24 -4.61
C ALA A 61 4.31 -2.45 -4.25
N ASP A 62 4.68 -3.63 -4.73
CA ASP A 62 3.98 -4.89 -4.40
C ASP A 62 4.09 -5.28 -2.92
N TYR A 63 5.14 -4.85 -2.23
CA TYR A 63 5.26 -5.00 -0.78
C TYR A 63 4.18 -4.18 -0.07
N PHE A 64 4.05 -2.89 -0.41
CA PHE A 64 3.05 -2.01 0.20
C PHE A 64 1.61 -2.43 -0.12
N ASN A 65 1.33 -2.79 -1.37
CA ASN A 65 0.02 -3.33 -1.76
C ASN A 65 -0.34 -4.58 -0.95
N CYS A 66 0.62 -5.49 -0.75
CA CYS A 66 0.42 -6.68 0.07
C CYS A 66 0.15 -6.33 1.54
N LEU A 67 0.89 -5.38 2.12
CA LEU A 67 0.63 -4.92 3.48
C LEU A 67 -0.78 -4.33 3.62
N GLU A 68 -1.21 -3.55 2.62
CA GLU A 68 -2.51 -2.91 2.60
C GLU A 68 -3.67 -3.93 2.59
N ASP A 69 -3.51 -5.02 1.85
CA ASP A 69 -4.44 -6.15 1.79
C ASP A 69 -4.42 -6.95 3.11
N ALA A 70 -3.23 -7.22 3.64
CA ALA A 70 -3.03 -8.02 4.87
C ALA A 70 -3.52 -7.32 6.14
N LEU A 71 -3.53 -5.97 6.17
CA LEU A 71 -4.15 -5.19 7.24
C LEU A 71 -5.68 -5.36 7.26
N GLY A 72 -6.30 -5.67 6.11
CA GLY A 72 -7.74 -5.85 6.01
C GLY A 72 -8.51 -4.56 6.26
N SER A 73 -9.64 -4.66 6.95
CA SER A 73 -10.54 -3.54 7.21
C SER A 73 -10.28 -2.93 8.59
N CYS A 74 -10.19 -1.59 8.64
CA CYS A 74 -10.19 -0.87 9.90
C CYS A 74 -11.59 -0.80 10.51
N THR A 75 -11.72 -1.03 11.80
CA THR A 75 -12.95 -0.80 12.57
C THR A 75 -12.58 -0.21 13.93
N ASN A 76 -13.16 0.95 14.27
CA ASN A 76 -12.93 1.65 15.55
C ASN A 76 -11.46 1.99 15.85
N GLY A 77 -10.64 2.31 14.84
CA GLY A 77 -9.24 2.65 15.05
C GLY A 77 -8.31 1.45 15.24
N ASP A 78 -8.78 0.26 14.86
CA ASP A 78 -8.00 -0.98 14.90
C ASP A 78 -8.24 -1.82 13.65
N PHE A 79 -7.18 -2.44 13.14
CA PHE A 79 -7.25 -3.39 12.04
C PHE A 79 -7.71 -4.75 12.56
N SER A 80 -9.02 -4.96 12.56
CA SER A 80 -9.64 -6.21 12.99
C SER A 80 -9.51 -7.26 11.90
N GLY A 81 -8.53 -8.16 12.02
CA GLY A 81 -8.29 -9.22 11.03
C GLY A 81 -6.93 -9.18 10.36
N VAL A 82 -5.95 -8.50 10.97
CA VAL A 82 -4.55 -8.53 10.52
C VAL A 82 -4.07 -9.98 10.39
N ASP A 83 -3.72 -10.38 9.17
CA ASP A 83 -3.05 -11.64 8.92
C ASP A 83 -1.54 -11.44 9.07
N ASN A 84 -1.03 -11.74 10.26
CA ASN A 84 0.40 -11.65 10.56
C ASN A 84 1.25 -12.57 9.67
N THR A 85 0.68 -13.66 9.15
CA THR A 85 1.38 -14.56 8.22
C THR A 85 1.47 -13.91 6.85
N ALA A 86 0.40 -13.29 6.38
CA ALA A 86 0.39 -12.54 5.13
C ALA A 86 1.33 -11.33 5.21
N LEU A 87 1.31 -10.56 6.30
CA LEU A 87 2.24 -9.44 6.54
C LEU A 87 3.70 -9.87 6.45
N ALA A 88 4.06 -10.99 7.09
CA ALA A 88 5.42 -11.52 7.03
C ALA A 88 5.80 -11.98 5.61
N ALA A 89 4.84 -12.52 4.85
CA ALA A 89 5.05 -12.94 3.46
C ALA A 89 5.19 -11.76 2.49
N CYS A 90 4.66 -10.58 2.83
CA CYS A 90 4.77 -9.40 1.98
C CYS A 90 6.24 -8.99 1.75
N ALA A 91 7.14 -9.20 2.72
CA ALA A 91 8.56 -8.88 2.55
C ALA A 91 9.21 -9.59 1.35
N ALA A 92 8.68 -10.76 0.94
CA ALA A 92 9.15 -11.48 -0.25
C ALA A 92 8.67 -10.86 -1.59
N LYS A 93 7.83 -9.83 -1.53
CA LYS A 93 7.34 -9.07 -2.69
C LYS A 93 8.22 -7.89 -3.08
N ALA A 94 9.08 -7.45 -2.16
CA ALA A 94 10.11 -6.47 -2.50
C ALA A 94 11.16 -7.12 -3.41
N THR A 95 11.38 -6.56 -4.59
CA THR A 95 12.36 -7.02 -5.56
C THR A 95 13.34 -5.91 -5.88
N CYS A 96 14.64 -6.20 -5.80
CA CYS A 96 15.70 -5.28 -6.24
C CYS A 96 16.41 -5.95 -7.42
N ASP A 97 16.42 -5.32 -8.59
CA ASP A 97 17.12 -5.81 -9.78
C ASP A 97 18.48 -5.12 -9.94
#